data_AF-A0A7S4PD44-F1
#
_entry.id   AF-A0A7S4PD44-F1
#
_cell.length_a   1.000
_cell.length_b   1.000
_cell.length_c   1.000
_cell.angle_alpha   90.00
_cell.angle_beta   90.00
_cell.angle_gamma   90.00
#
_symmetry.space_group_name_H-M   'P 1'
#
loop_
_entity.id
_entity.type
_entity.pdbx_description
1 polymer ?
#
loop_
_entity_poly.entity_id
_entity_poly.type
_entity_poly.pdbx_seq_one_letter_code
_entity_poly.pdbx_strand_id
1 'polypeptide(L)'
;MFAKTFTHNHTGGKVLGMATLARKRIRSLEFFTTTGETQWDNVRRSMEALDRSRFSSWIKNLYCFFTCYLTCCAAIVSFLAQLAAAEPLDTENKTQPAVDALKKFTIEELHDYNGQDKSKPVLVALKGKVFDVTSETRFYVPGKPYAQFSGRDITRSTAMFSTAVEDLDRVDYPKEKEEYLEKIFQSTYVRKYPIVGELLPYESKMPEPSTSSERHEVPSRARELGSDVIKSWLTSLFQYVGIMSSGDTKRELRR
;
A
#
# COMPACT_ATOMS: atom_id res chain seq x y z
N MET A 1 83.67 -92.16 8.59
CA MET A 1 84.86 -91.65 9.30
C MET A 1 85.12 -90.22 8.85
N PHE A 2 85.33 -89.34 9.83
CA PHE A 2 85.90 -87.98 9.77
C PHE A 2 85.11 -86.80 9.16
N ALA A 3 85.01 -85.78 10.02
CA ALA A 3 84.44 -84.46 9.87
C ALA A 3 85.42 -83.45 9.23
N LYS A 4 84.91 -82.32 8.70
CA LYS A 4 85.10 -80.97 9.31
C LYS A 4 84.54 -79.82 8.44
N THR A 5 84.09 -78.82 9.17
CA THR A 5 83.61 -77.45 8.90
C THR A 5 84.51 -76.53 8.07
N PHE A 6 83.94 -75.55 7.33
CA PHE A 6 84.30 -74.11 7.44
C PHE A 6 83.29 -73.18 6.74
N THR A 7 83.27 -71.91 7.17
CA THR A 7 82.17 -70.92 7.18
C THR A 7 82.20 -69.86 6.05
N HIS A 8 81.01 -69.27 5.75
CA HIS A 8 80.65 -67.90 5.25
C HIS A 8 81.40 -67.37 3.98
N ASN A 9 80.82 -66.68 2.99
CA ASN A 9 80.00 -65.47 3.06
C ASN A 9 79.47 -65.08 1.65
N HIS A 10 78.46 -64.22 1.61
CA HIS A 10 77.56 -63.93 0.47
C HIS A 10 77.82 -62.51 -0.10
N THR A 11 77.30 -62.24 -1.31
CA THR A 11 76.98 -60.92 -1.94
C THR A 11 77.97 -60.27 -2.91
N GLY A 12 77.57 -60.18 -4.19
CA GLY A 12 78.27 -59.39 -5.21
C GLY A 12 77.55 -59.14 -6.55
N GLY A 13 76.37 -59.74 -6.81
CA GLY A 13 75.73 -59.71 -8.15
C GLY A 13 74.42 -58.93 -8.31
N LYS A 14 73.80 -58.41 -7.24
CA LYS A 14 72.41 -57.87 -7.31
C LYS A 14 72.28 -56.34 -7.35
N VAL A 15 73.38 -55.60 -7.17
CA VAL A 15 73.30 -54.14 -6.93
C VAL A 15 73.27 -53.31 -8.23
N LEU A 16 73.83 -53.83 -9.34
CA LEU A 16 73.96 -53.04 -10.58
C LEU A 16 72.69 -53.04 -11.46
N GLY A 17 71.90 -54.12 -11.44
CA GLY A 17 70.65 -54.21 -12.20
C GLY A 17 69.53 -53.33 -11.64
N MET A 18 69.43 -53.24 -10.31
CA MET A 18 68.36 -52.48 -9.63
C MET A 18 68.56 -50.97 -9.75
N ALA A 19 69.79 -50.47 -9.76
CA ALA A 19 70.10 -49.05 -9.94
C ALA A 19 69.75 -48.52 -11.34
N THR A 20 69.79 -49.38 -12.36
CA THR A 20 69.44 -49.03 -13.74
C THR A 20 67.92 -49.04 -13.94
N LEU A 21 67.23 -50.01 -13.32
CA LEU A 21 65.77 -50.08 -13.32
C LEU A 21 65.14 -48.91 -12.55
N ALA A 22 65.73 -48.53 -11.41
CA ALA A 22 65.28 -47.39 -10.61
C ALA A 22 65.42 -46.06 -11.37
N ARG A 23 66.55 -45.82 -12.04
CA ARG A 23 66.74 -44.59 -12.85
C ARG A 23 65.77 -44.48 -14.02
N LYS A 24 65.44 -45.59 -14.68
CA LYS A 24 64.46 -45.60 -15.79
C LYS A 24 63.04 -45.30 -15.28
N ARG A 25 62.70 -45.76 -14.07
CA ARG A 25 61.41 -45.53 -13.42
C ARG A 25 61.26 -44.12 -12.84
N ILE A 26 62.33 -43.56 -12.30
CA ILE A 26 62.37 -42.15 -11.84
C ILE A 26 62.21 -41.20 -13.03
N ARG A 27 62.91 -41.42 -14.14
CA ARG A 27 62.79 -40.58 -15.34
C ARG A 27 61.40 -40.67 -16.00
N SER A 28 60.75 -41.83 -15.90
CA SER A 28 59.36 -42.02 -16.34
C SER A 28 58.36 -41.31 -15.42
N LEU A 29 58.63 -41.24 -14.12
CA LEU A 29 57.79 -40.54 -13.15
C LEU A 29 57.94 -39.03 -13.28
N GLU A 30 59.16 -38.52 -13.48
CA GLU A 30 59.43 -37.11 -13.75
C GLU A 30 58.79 -36.62 -15.06
N PHE A 31 58.80 -37.47 -16.10
CA PHE A 31 58.10 -37.18 -17.35
C PHE A 31 56.58 -37.13 -17.15
N PHE A 32 56.02 -38.06 -16.37
CA PHE A 32 54.60 -38.07 -16.02
C PHE A 32 54.18 -36.86 -15.16
N THR A 33 55.01 -36.43 -14.20
CA THR A 33 54.71 -35.25 -13.36
C THR A 33 54.80 -33.94 -14.15
N THR A 34 55.78 -33.79 -15.05
CA THR A 34 55.89 -32.59 -15.90
C THR A 34 54.77 -32.49 -16.94
N THR A 35 54.33 -33.61 -17.55
CA THR A 35 53.13 -33.59 -18.40
C THR A 35 51.85 -33.32 -17.62
N GLY A 36 51.75 -33.77 -16.37
CA GLY A 36 50.61 -33.49 -15.49
C GLY A 36 50.54 -32.03 -15.09
N GLU A 37 51.64 -31.43 -14.63
CA GLU A 37 51.69 -30.02 -14.21
C GLU A 37 51.38 -29.07 -15.35
N THR A 38 51.93 -29.30 -16.55
CA THR A 38 51.64 -28.45 -17.72
C THR A 38 50.20 -28.55 -18.20
N GLN A 39 49.58 -29.73 -18.07
CA GLN A 39 48.15 -29.93 -18.37
C GLN A 39 47.25 -29.22 -17.35
N TRP A 40 47.56 -29.34 -16.06
CA TRP A 40 46.81 -28.66 -15.00
C TRP A 40 47.00 -27.14 -15.04
N ASP A 41 48.17 -26.64 -15.41
CA ASP A 41 48.42 -25.21 -15.55
C ASP A 41 47.69 -24.61 -16.77
N ASN A 42 47.58 -25.35 -17.88
CA ASN A 42 46.76 -24.92 -19.02
C ASN A 42 45.27 -24.91 -18.67
N VAL A 43 44.78 -25.89 -17.90
CA VAL A 43 43.40 -25.90 -17.39
C VAL A 43 43.18 -24.75 -16.40
N ARG A 44 44.12 -24.51 -15.47
CA ARG A 44 44.04 -23.40 -14.51
C ARG A 44 44.02 -22.04 -15.20
N ARG A 45 44.92 -21.80 -16.17
CA ARG A 45 44.93 -20.57 -16.98
C ARG A 45 43.66 -20.42 -17.80
N SER A 46 43.09 -21.51 -18.31
CA SER A 46 41.81 -21.48 -19.04
C SER A 46 40.63 -21.18 -18.11
N MET A 47 40.64 -21.73 -16.88
CA MET A 47 39.63 -21.43 -15.85
C MET A 47 39.75 -19.97 -15.40
N GLU A 48 40.95 -19.45 -15.14
CA GLU A 48 41.19 -18.04 -14.78
C GLU A 48 40.80 -17.05 -15.91
N ALA A 49 40.97 -17.45 -17.18
CA ALA A 49 40.56 -16.65 -18.33
C ALA A 49 39.04 -16.62 -18.54
N LEU A 50 38.36 -17.75 -18.29
CA LEU A 50 36.89 -17.85 -18.38
C LEU A 50 36.19 -17.12 -17.22
N ASP A 51 36.81 -17.10 -16.04
CA ASP A 51 36.27 -16.45 -14.83
C ASP A 51 36.25 -14.92 -15.00
N ARG A 52 37.32 -14.31 -15.52
CA ARG A 52 37.46 -12.84 -15.63
C ARG A 52 36.52 -12.20 -16.67
N SER A 53 36.21 -12.90 -17.76
CA SER A 53 35.36 -12.40 -18.86
C SER A 53 33.85 -12.51 -18.55
N ARG A 54 33.43 -13.65 -17.98
CA ARG A 54 32.02 -13.93 -17.66
C ARG A 54 31.56 -13.19 -16.41
N PHE A 55 32.39 -13.13 -15.36
CA PHE A 55 32.03 -12.39 -14.14
C PHE A 55 32.01 -10.88 -14.35
N SER A 56 32.93 -10.33 -15.14
CA SER A 56 32.97 -8.87 -15.38
C SER A 56 31.68 -8.37 -16.01
N SER A 57 31.15 -9.10 -16.98
CA SER A 57 29.91 -8.72 -17.68
C SER A 57 28.68 -8.91 -16.80
N TRP A 58 28.62 -9.99 -16.02
CA TRP A 58 27.50 -10.25 -15.12
C TRP A 58 27.48 -9.27 -13.94
N ILE A 59 28.62 -8.93 -13.36
CA ILE A 59 28.74 -7.91 -12.30
C ILE A 59 28.41 -6.52 -12.84
N LYS A 60 28.85 -6.17 -14.06
CA LYS A 60 28.49 -4.89 -14.70
C LYS A 60 26.99 -4.79 -14.98
N ASN A 61 26.37 -5.86 -15.47
CA ASN A 61 24.93 -5.90 -15.67
C ASN A 61 24.19 -5.81 -14.34
N LEU A 62 24.60 -6.57 -13.33
CA LEU A 62 24.02 -6.53 -12.00
C LEU A 62 24.15 -5.14 -11.38
N TYR A 63 25.32 -4.52 -11.50
CA TYR A 63 25.58 -3.16 -11.04
C TYR A 63 24.74 -2.14 -11.82
N CYS A 64 24.54 -2.31 -13.13
CA CYS A 64 23.67 -1.47 -13.95
C CYS A 64 22.19 -1.62 -13.56
N PHE A 65 21.73 -2.84 -13.27
CA PHE A 65 20.39 -3.09 -12.74
C PHE A 65 20.20 -2.47 -11.37
N PHE A 66 21.18 -2.61 -10.46
CA PHE A 66 21.10 -2.01 -9.13
C PHE A 66 21.18 -0.48 -9.17
N THR A 67 22.04 0.11 -10.01
CA THR A 67 22.13 1.57 -10.13
C THR A 67 20.89 2.14 -10.82
N CYS A 68 20.34 1.47 -11.82
CA CYS A 68 19.05 1.83 -12.43
C CYS A 68 17.90 1.70 -11.42
N TYR A 69 17.86 0.61 -10.66
CA TYR A 69 16.85 0.41 -9.61
C TYR A 69 16.94 1.49 -8.53
N LEU A 70 18.13 1.80 -8.01
CA LEU A 70 18.32 2.82 -6.97
C LEU A 70 17.99 4.23 -7.47
N THR A 71 18.33 4.57 -8.72
CA THR A 71 17.98 5.87 -9.31
C THR A 71 16.48 5.97 -9.59
N CYS A 72 15.83 4.91 -10.06
CA CYS A 72 14.38 4.83 -10.19
C CYS A 72 13.69 4.92 -8.82
N CYS A 73 14.17 4.22 -7.80
CA CYS A 73 13.63 4.30 -6.45
C CYS A 73 13.77 5.71 -5.88
N ALA A 74 14.91 6.38 -6.07
CA ALA A 74 15.10 7.76 -5.66
C ALA A 74 14.13 8.70 -6.39
N ALA A 75 13.95 8.53 -7.71
CA ALA A 75 13.00 9.33 -8.48
C ALA A 75 11.53 9.09 -8.05
N ILE A 76 11.17 7.83 -7.75
CA ILE A 76 9.85 7.46 -7.22
C ILE A 76 9.66 8.07 -5.83
N VAL A 77 10.65 7.97 -4.94
CA VAL A 77 10.57 8.57 -3.60
C VAL A 77 10.48 10.09 -3.68
N SER A 78 11.23 10.74 -4.58
CA SER A 78 11.11 12.18 -4.84
C SER A 78 9.74 12.54 -5.40
N PHE A 79 9.18 11.75 -6.34
CA PHE A 79 7.85 11.98 -6.89
C PHE A 79 6.74 11.75 -5.86
N LEU A 80 6.86 10.71 -5.05
CA LEU A 80 5.95 10.43 -3.93
C LEU A 80 6.07 11.50 -2.84
N ALA A 81 7.27 12.01 -2.58
CA ALA A 81 7.47 13.15 -1.69
C ALA A 81 6.88 14.43 -2.27
N GLN A 82 6.94 14.65 -3.60
CA GLN A 82 6.29 15.77 -4.28
C GLN A 82 4.76 15.64 -4.25
N LEU A 83 4.22 14.42 -4.31
CA LEU A 83 2.79 14.13 -4.14
C LEU A 83 2.34 14.25 -2.68
N ALA A 84 3.20 13.94 -1.73
CA ALA A 84 2.93 14.09 -0.29
C ALA A 84 3.10 15.54 0.18
N ALA A 85 3.97 16.31 -0.48
CA ALA A 85 4.15 17.76 -0.30
C ALA A 85 3.23 18.59 -1.20
N ALA A 86 2.36 17.96 -1.99
CA ALA A 86 1.17 18.63 -2.50
C ALA A 86 0.30 18.92 -1.29
N GLU A 87 0.44 20.15 -0.79
CA GLU A 87 -0.42 20.76 0.22
C GLU A 87 -1.86 20.25 0.01
N PRO A 88 -2.53 19.76 1.08
CA PRO A 88 -3.94 19.45 0.97
C PRO A 88 -4.62 20.76 0.58
N LEU A 89 -5.06 20.87 -0.68
CA LEU A 89 -5.84 22.00 -1.20
C LEU A 89 -6.73 22.45 -0.08
N ASP A 90 -6.37 23.61 0.47
CA ASP A 90 -6.98 24.25 1.60
C ASP A 90 -8.45 24.27 1.24
N THR A 91 -9.16 23.28 1.80
CA THR A 91 -10.60 23.22 1.71
C THR A 91 -10.95 24.30 2.70
N GLU A 92 -10.93 25.55 2.20
CA GLU A 92 -11.41 26.73 2.86
C GLU A 92 -12.63 26.26 3.63
N ASN A 93 -12.50 26.30 4.96
CA ASN A 93 -13.48 25.76 5.88
C ASN A 93 -14.80 26.43 5.55
N LYS A 94 -15.59 25.78 4.67
CA LYS A 94 -16.91 26.22 4.26
C LYS A 94 -17.76 26.04 5.48
N THR A 95 -17.76 27.11 6.27
CA THR A 95 -18.64 27.34 7.41
C THR A 95 -20.04 26.97 6.93
N GLN A 96 -20.47 25.76 7.27
CA GLN A 96 -21.83 25.34 7.04
C GLN A 96 -22.68 26.33 7.83
N PRO A 97 -23.59 27.08 7.17
CA PRO A 97 -24.47 27.99 7.88
C PRO A 97 -25.20 27.18 8.96
N ALA A 98 -25.28 27.72 10.17
CA ALA A 98 -26.06 27.11 11.24
C ALA A 98 -27.45 26.76 10.68
N VAL A 99 -27.83 25.49 10.86
CA VAL A 99 -28.99 24.81 10.28
C VAL A 99 -30.33 25.55 10.46
N ASP A 100 -30.40 26.53 11.35
CA ASP A 100 -31.62 27.26 11.70
C ASP A 100 -31.95 28.43 10.75
N ALA A 101 -31.08 28.77 9.77
CA ALA A 101 -31.31 29.90 8.84
C ALA A 101 -31.14 29.55 7.34
N LEU A 102 -31.20 28.27 6.98
CA LEU A 102 -31.09 27.86 5.58
C LEU A 102 -32.32 28.26 4.77
N LYS A 103 -32.09 28.82 3.57
CA LYS A 103 -33.18 29.20 2.66
C LYS A 103 -33.92 27.94 2.19
N LYS A 104 -35.24 27.97 2.26
CA LYS A 104 -36.10 26.92 1.69
C LYS A 104 -36.31 27.22 0.21
N PHE A 105 -36.19 26.20 -0.62
CA PHE A 105 -36.39 26.26 -2.05
C PHE A 105 -37.49 25.27 -2.44
N THR A 106 -38.34 25.64 -3.39
CA THR A 106 -39.18 24.69 -4.12
C THR A 106 -38.45 24.18 -5.36
N ILE A 107 -38.92 23.07 -5.96
CA ILE A 107 -38.37 22.57 -7.23
C ILE A 107 -38.49 23.62 -8.34
N GLU A 108 -39.63 24.32 -8.38
CA GLU A 108 -39.89 25.39 -9.35
C GLU A 108 -38.93 26.57 -9.17
N GLU A 109 -38.71 27.00 -7.92
CA GLU A 109 -37.73 28.05 -7.61
C GLU A 109 -36.30 27.62 -7.95
N LEU A 110 -35.97 26.33 -7.77
CA LEU A 110 -34.65 25.81 -8.07
C LEU A 110 -34.32 25.89 -9.57
N HIS A 111 -35.30 25.71 -10.45
CA HIS A 111 -35.12 25.80 -11.91
C HIS A 111 -34.61 27.15 -12.40
N ASP A 112 -34.89 28.23 -11.67
CA ASP A 112 -34.39 29.57 -11.97
C ASP A 112 -32.87 29.70 -11.80
N TYR A 113 -32.24 28.75 -11.09
CA TYR A 113 -30.81 28.70 -10.80
C TYR A 113 -30.05 27.71 -11.70
N ASN A 114 -30.48 27.60 -12.97
CA ASN A 114 -29.91 26.72 -13.99
C ASN A 114 -28.62 27.24 -14.65
N GLY A 115 -28.12 28.41 -14.24
CA GLY A 115 -26.90 29.02 -14.79
C GLY A 115 -27.06 29.70 -16.17
N GLN A 116 -28.29 29.90 -16.67
CA GLN A 116 -28.54 30.76 -17.84
C GLN A 116 -28.28 32.23 -17.51
N ASP A 117 -28.73 32.69 -16.34
CA ASP A 117 -28.44 34.03 -15.84
C ASP A 117 -27.10 34.03 -15.08
N LYS A 118 -26.11 34.73 -15.63
CA LYS A 118 -24.77 34.86 -15.03
C LYS A 118 -24.77 35.66 -13.72
N SER A 119 -25.85 36.37 -13.43
CA SER A 119 -26.02 37.17 -12.20
C SER A 119 -26.47 36.32 -11.02
N LYS A 120 -27.00 35.11 -11.27
CA LYS A 120 -27.48 34.18 -10.26
C LYS A 120 -26.46 33.06 -10.03
N PRO A 121 -26.38 32.52 -8.80
CA PRO A 121 -25.59 31.32 -8.54
C PRO A 121 -26.20 30.10 -9.26
N VAL A 122 -25.37 29.09 -9.52
CA VAL A 122 -25.81 27.80 -10.05
C VAL A 122 -26.04 26.86 -8.89
N LEU A 123 -27.28 26.39 -8.73
CA LEU A 123 -27.67 25.55 -7.61
C LEU A 123 -28.01 24.13 -8.07
N VAL A 124 -27.79 23.15 -7.21
CA VAL A 124 -28.14 21.74 -7.43
C VAL A 124 -28.68 21.17 -6.13
N ALA A 125 -29.77 20.40 -6.19
CA ALA A 125 -30.31 19.72 -5.01
C ALA A 125 -29.90 18.24 -4.98
N LEU A 126 -29.53 17.76 -3.80
CA LEU A 126 -29.21 16.35 -3.54
C LEU A 126 -29.62 15.99 -2.11
N LYS A 127 -30.40 14.91 -1.96
CA LYS A 127 -30.97 14.44 -0.68
C LYS A 127 -31.69 15.55 0.10
N GLY A 128 -32.43 16.41 -0.60
CA GLY A 128 -33.16 17.53 0.02
C GLY A 128 -32.29 18.70 0.49
N LYS A 129 -30.97 18.67 0.26
CA LYS A 129 -30.07 19.81 0.51
C LYS A 129 -29.72 20.49 -0.81
N VAL A 130 -29.68 21.81 -0.79
CA VAL A 130 -29.32 22.64 -1.94
C VAL A 130 -27.86 23.07 -1.82
N PHE A 131 -27.07 22.74 -2.82
CA PHE A 131 -25.64 23.04 -2.93
C PHE A 131 -25.40 24.13 -3.96
N ASP A 132 -24.49 25.05 -3.64
CA ASP A 132 -24.00 26.03 -4.60
C ASP A 132 -22.79 25.48 -5.36
N VAL A 133 -22.98 25.20 -6.65
CA VAL A 133 -21.97 24.65 -7.56
C VAL A 133 -21.38 25.71 -8.49
N THR A 134 -21.57 27.01 -8.18
CA THR A 134 -21.06 28.14 -8.97
C THR A 134 -19.53 28.09 -9.14
N SER A 135 -18.80 27.50 -8.19
CA SER A 135 -17.35 27.31 -8.31
C SER A 135 -16.93 26.43 -9.49
N GLU A 136 -17.82 25.55 -9.96
CA GLU A 136 -17.57 24.57 -11.02
C GLU A 136 -18.35 24.91 -12.31
N THR A 137 -18.37 26.19 -12.71
CA THR A 137 -19.03 26.65 -13.96
C THR A 137 -18.64 25.85 -15.21
N ARG A 138 -17.45 25.24 -15.24
CA ARG A 138 -16.99 24.41 -16.38
C ARG A 138 -17.85 23.18 -16.65
N PHE A 139 -18.64 22.74 -15.68
CA PHE A 139 -19.48 21.55 -15.77
C PHE A 139 -20.98 21.85 -15.81
N TYR A 140 -21.42 22.84 -15.03
CA TYR A 140 -22.84 23.07 -14.74
C TYR A 140 -23.48 24.18 -15.61
N VAL A 141 -22.73 25.03 -16.29
CA VAL A 141 -23.35 26.09 -17.12
C VAL A 141 -23.89 25.54 -18.45
N PRO A 142 -24.84 26.23 -19.12
CA PRO A 142 -25.37 25.83 -20.41
C PRO A 142 -24.29 25.46 -21.45
N GLY A 143 -24.50 24.34 -22.15
CA GLY A 143 -23.56 23.81 -23.14
C GLY A 143 -22.40 22.97 -22.55
N LYS A 144 -22.44 22.66 -21.25
CA LYS A 144 -21.49 21.77 -20.59
C LYS A 144 -22.09 20.39 -20.30
N PRO A 145 -21.26 19.36 -20.01
CA PRO A 145 -21.74 17.98 -19.86
C PRO A 145 -22.78 17.78 -18.77
N TYR A 146 -22.74 18.59 -17.71
CA TYR A 146 -23.63 18.49 -16.55
C TYR A 146 -24.62 19.67 -16.46
N ALA A 147 -24.81 20.42 -17.56
CA ALA A 147 -25.71 21.56 -17.60
C ALA A 147 -27.16 21.20 -17.24
N GLN A 148 -27.58 19.97 -17.55
CA GLN A 148 -28.91 19.48 -17.23
C GLN A 148 -29.16 19.28 -15.73
N PHE A 149 -28.11 19.20 -14.91
CA PHE A 149 -28.23 19.03 -13.47
C PHE A 149 -28.48 20.36 -12.75
N SER A 150 -28.18 21.48 -13.42
CA SER A 150 -28.31 22.80 -12.83
C SER A 150 -29.76 23.21 -12.65
N GLY A 151 -30.07 23.66 -11.44
CA GLY A 151 -31.41 24.02 -11.03
C GLY A 151 -32.34 22.82 -10.84
N ARG A 152 -31.82 21.61 -10.66
CA ARG A 152 -32.60 20.36 -10.56
C ARG A 152 -32.24 19.58 -9.30
N ASP A 153 -33.14 18.69 -8.88
CA ASP A 153 -32.81 17.63 -7.93
C ASP A 153 -32.21 16.43 -8.67
N ILE A 154 -30.98 16.08 -8.31
CA ILE A 154 -30.21 15.00 -8.91
C ILE A 154 -30.14 13.75 -8.02
N THR A 155 -30.98 13.66 -6.99
CA THR A 155 -30.98 12.53 -6.05
C THR A 155 -31.10 11.19 -6.75
N ARG A 156 -32.14 10.99 -7.58
CA ARG A 156 -32.32 9.75 -8.34
C ARG A 156 -31.29 9.57 -9.44
N SER A 157 -30.98 10.62 -10.20
CA SER A 157 -29.92 10.61 -11.22
C SER A 157 -28.58 10.12 -10.64
N THR A 158 -28.21 10.58 -9.45
CA THR A 158 -26.98 10.17 -8.75
C THR A 158 -27.08 8.73 -8.28
N ALA A 159 -28.20 8.32 -7.67
CA ALA A 159 -28.40 6.94 -7.20
C ALA A 159 -28.37 5.91 -8.34
N MET A 160 -28.90 6.29 -9.51
CA MET A 160 -29.06 5.42 -10.69
C MET A 160 -27.92 5.56 -11.71
N PHE A 161 -26.96 6.46 -11.49
CA PHE A 161 -25.89 6.80 -12.44
C PHE A 161 -26.42 7.23 -13.81
N SER A 162 -27.52 7.96 -13.81
CA SER A 162 -28.23 8.33 -15.03
C SER A 162 -28.05 9.81 -15.34
N THR A 163 -27.82 10.10 -16.60
CA THR A 163 -27.81 11.46 -17.17
C THR A 163 -29.13 11.77 -17.89
N ALA A 164 -30.15 10.95 -17.71
CA ALA A 164 -31.45 11.12 -18.38
C ALA A 164 -32.24 12.24 -17.69
N VAL A 165 -32.94 13.06 -18.49
CA VAL A 165 -33.73 14.19 -17.97
C VAL A 165 -34.93 13.68 -17.16
N GLU A 166 -35.42 12.48 -17.48
CA GLU A 166 -36.53 11.79 -16.83
C GLU A 166 -36.20 11.32 -15.40
N ASP A 167 -34.92 11.27 -15.05
CA ASP A 167 -34.42 10.87 -13.74
C ASP A 167 -34.10 12.07 -12.82
N LEU A 168 -34.30 13.30 -13.33
CA LEU A 168 -34.18 14.55 -12.58
C LEU A 168 -35.47 14.88 -11.84
N ASP A 169 -35.37 15.69 -10.78
CA ASP A 169 -36.49 16.13 -9.94
C ASP A 169 -37.25 14.96 -9.27
N ARG A 170 -36.54 13.84 -9.11
CA ARG A 170 -37.05 12.60 -8.57
C ARG A 170 -36.19 12.08 -7.44
N VAL A 171 -36.86 11.45 -6.48
CA VAL A 171 -36.26 10.90 -5.26
C VAL A 171 -36.55 9.41 -5.10
N ASP A 172 -37.21 8.78 -6.08
CA ASP A 172 -37.48 7.34 -6.07
C ASP A 172 -36.28 6.54 -6.60
N TYR A 173 -35.63 5.78 -5.72
CA TYR A 173 -34.52 4.91 -6.10
C TYR A 173 -34.51 3.63 -5.23
N PRO A 174 -33.89 2.53 -5.72
CA PRO A 174 -33.78 1.29 -4.95
C PRO A 174 -32.98 1.51 -3.66
N LYS A 175 -33.43 0.92 -2.55
CA LYS A 175 -32.83 1.13 -1.22
C LYS A 175 -31.36 0.67 -1.16
N GLU A 176 -30.98 -0.28 -2.00
CA GLU A 176 -29.60 -0.77 -2.12
C GLU A 176 -28.63 0.32 -2.59
N LYS A 177 -29.13 1.40 -3.21
CA LYS A 177 -28.33 2.54 -3.66
C LYS A 177 -28.12 3.60 -2.56
N GLU A 178 -28.79 3.49 -1.42
CA GLU A 178 -28.73 4.48 -0.34
C GLU A 178 -27.30 4.68 0.19
N GLU A 179 -26.55 3.60 0.41
CA GLU A 179 -25.16 3.69 0.88
C GLU A 179 -24.26 4.42 -0.12
N TYR A 180 -24.44 4.12 -1.41
CA TYR A 180 -23.71 4.80 -2.48
C TYR A 180 -24.07 6.28 -2.55
N LEU A 181 -25.36 6.61 -2.47
CA LEU A 181 -25.85 7.97 -2.50
C LEU A 181 -25.33 8.78 -1.30
N GLU A 182 -25.35 8.21 -0.09
CA GLU A 182 -24.77 8.82 1.11
C GLU A 182 -23.26 9.05 0.96
N LYS A 183 -22.55 8.08 0.40
CA LYS A 183 -21.12 8.23 0.11
C LYS A 183 -20.85 9.40 -0.82
N ILE A 184 -21.60 9.54 -1.92
CA ILE A 184 -21.44 10.67 -2.85
C ILE A 184 -21.80 12.00 -2.18
N PHE A 185 -22.90 12.02 -1.43
CA PHE A 185 -23.34 13.18 -0.67
C PHE A 185 -22.22 13.70 0.25
N GLN A 186 -21.66 12.84 1.10
CA GLN A 186 -20.61 13.22 2.06
C GLN A 186 -19.26 13.51 1.38
N SER A 187 -18.77 12.57 0.57
CA SER A 187 -17.39 12.64 0.05
C SER A 187 -17.20 13.65 -1.08
N THR A 188 -18.27 13.92 -1.85
CA THR A 188 -18.20 14.78 -3.03
C THR A 188 -18.91 16.10 -2.77
N TYR A 189 -20.19 16.08 -2.39
CA TYR A 189 -20.98 17.31 -2.34
C TYR A 189 -20.70 18.14 -1.09
N VAL A 190 -20.85 17.55 0.11
CA VAL A 190 -20.57 18.23 1.39
C VAL A 190 -19.12 18.71 1.47
N ARG A 191 -18.19 17.92 0.94
CA ARG A 191 -16.77 18.27 0.93
C ARG A 191 -16.43 19.42 -0.04
N LYS A 192 -17.08 19.50 -1.20
CA LYS A 192 -16.70 20.46 -2.25
C LYS A 192 -17.56 21.73 -2.26
N TYR A 193 -18.85 21.62 -1.96
CA TYR A 193 -19.84 22.68 -2.19
C TYR A 193 -20.47 23.14 -0.88
N PRO A 194 -20.81 24.44 -0.76
CA PRO A 194 -21.49 24.94 0.43
C PRO A 194 -22.96 24.57 0.35
N ILE A 195 -23.56 24.23 1.49
CA ILE A 195 -25.00 24.05 1.60
C ILE A 195 -25.62 25.45 1.77
N VAL A 196 -26.48 25.84 0.83
CA VAL A 196 -27.14 27.15 0.83
C VAL A 196 -28.62 27.09 1.22
N GLY A 197 -29.20 25.89 1.23
CA GLY A 197 -30.62 25.74 1.48
C GLY A 197 -31.09 24.29 1.61
N GLU A 198 -32.41 24.16 1.74
CA GLU A 198 -33.13 22.90 1.76
C GLU A 198 -34.22 22.92 0.69
N LEU A 199 -34.42 21.80 0.01
CA LEU A 199 -35.45 21.62 -0.99
C LEU A 199 -36.73 21.09 -0.33
N LEU A 200 -37.87 21.73 -0.56
CA LEU A 200 -39.18 21.34 -0.03
C LEU A 200 -40.25 21.28 -1.15
N PRO A 201 -41.23 20.36 -1.06
CA PRO A 201 -41.30 19.25 -0.11
C PRO A 201 -40.32 18.14 -0.52
N TYR A 202 -39.33 17.88 0.33
CA TYR A 202 -38.57 16.63 0.28
C TYR A 202 -39.33 15.64 1.18
N GLU A 203 -40.53 15.26 0.73
CA GLU A 203 -41.42 14.39 1.50
C GLU A 203 -40.78 13.00 1.66
N SER A 204 -40.90 12.47 2.88
CA SER A 204 -40.44 11.17 3.38
C SER A 204 -40.98 9.98 2.58
N LYS A 205 -40.51 9.77 1.34
CA LYS A 205 -40.62 8.48 0.64
C LYS A 205 -39.56 7.46 1.06
N MET A 206 -38.82 7.74 2.13
CA MET A 206 -38.31 6.69 2.99
C MET A 206 -39.44 6.26 3.92
N PRO A 207 -39.69 4.96 4.14
CA PRO A 207 -40.62 4.55 5.18
C PRO A 207 -40.24 5.27 6.47
N GLU A 208 -41.18 6.05 7.02
CA GLU A 208 -41.07 6.72 8.31
C GLU A 208 -40.31 5.80 9.28
N PRO A 209 -39.17 6.23 9.89
CA PRO A 209 -38.82 5.65 11.16
C PRO A 209 -39.96 6.06 12.08
N SER A 210 -40.81 5.10 12.45
CA SER A 210 -41.99 5.30 13.30
C SER A 210 -41.67 6.32 14.38
N THR A 211 -42.28 7.50 14.28
CA THR A 211 -42.37 8.42 15.41
C THR A 211 -43.38 7.82 16.37
N SER A 212 -43.03 6.71 17.02
CA SER A 212 -43.51 6.42 18.35
C SER A 212 -42.55 7.13 19.29
N SER A 213 -43.13 7.96 20.15
CA SER A 213 -42.50 8.56 21.31
C SER A 213 -42.10 7.51 22.36
N GLU A 214 -41.44 6.43 21.94
CA GLU A 214 -40.72 5.54 22.84
C GLU A 214 -39.24 5.83 22.65
N ARG A 215 -38.67 6.50 23.66
CA ARG A 215 -37.28 6.26 24.03
C ARG A 215 -37.11 4.75 24.11
N HIS A 216 -36.57 4.13 23.06
CA HIS A 216 -35.92 2.86 23.22
C HIS A 216 -34.74 3.11 24.14
N GLU A 217 -34.95 2.88 25.44
CA GLU A 217 -33.87 2.61 26.36
C GLU A 217 -33.02 1.50 25.73
N VAL A 218 -31.85 1.90 25.25
CA VAL A 218 -30.80 0.96 24.90
C VAL A 218 -30.60 0.08 26.13
N PRO A 219 -30.76 -1.25 26.06
CA PRO A 219 -30.60 -2.10 27.22
C PRO A 219 -29.21 -1.86 27.80
N SER A 220 -29.15 -1.36 29.04
CA SER A 220 -27.95 -0.99 29.79
C SER A 220 -26.87 -2.10 29.76
N ARG A 221 -27.33 -3.34 29.58
CA ARG A 221 -26.54 -4.55 29.49
C ARG A 221 -25.58 -4.62 28.29
N ALA A 222 -25.90 -3.99 27.16
CA ALA A 222 -25.02 -3.99 25.98
C ALA A 222 -23.82 -3.02 26.14
N ARG A 223 -23.99 -1.99 26.99
CA ARG A 223 -22.93 -1.03 27.32
C ARG A 223 -21.96 -1.58 28.38
N GLU A 224 -22.44 -2.45 29.25
CA GLU A 224 -21.63 -3.09 30.30
C GLU A 224 -20.66 -4.13 29.73
N LEU A 225 -21.12 -4.98 28.80
CA LEU A 225 -20.31 -6.05 28.20
C LEU A 225 -19.06 -5.53 27.46
N GLY A 226 -19.17 -4.40 26.75
CA GLY A 226 -18.02 -3.77 26.09
C GLY A 226 -17.07 -3.09 27.08
N SER A 227 -17.61 -2.50 28.15
CA SER A 227 -16.80 -1.77 29.13
C SER A 227 -15.93 -2.69 29.98
N ASP A 228 -16.41 -3.90 30.30
CA ASP A 228 -15.68 -4.82 31.18
C ASP A 228 -14.57 -5.57 30.42
N VAL A 229 -14.78 -5.83 29.12
CA VAL A 229 -13.72 -6.33 28.23
C VAL A 229 -12.63 -5.27 28.07
N ILE A 230 -13.00 -3.99 27.86
CA ILE A 230 -12.04 -2.90 27.73
C ILE A 230 -11.30 -2.66 29.06
N LYS A 231 -11.99 -2.69 30.21
CA LYS A 231 -11.36 -2.57 31.53
C LYS A 231 -10.42 -3.73 31.83
N SER A 232 -10.76 -4.96 31.45
CA SER A 232 -9.93 -6.15 31.62
C SER A 232 -8.67 -6.12 30.75
N TRP A 233 -8.79 -5.68 29.50
CA TRP A 233 -7.65 -5.42 28.62
C TRP A 233 -6.75 -4.33 29.18
N LEU A 234 -7.32 -3.23 29.69
CA LEU A 234 -6.54 -2.15 30.29
C LEU A 234 -5.85 -2.59 31.59
N THR A 235 -6.50 -3.36 32.46
CA THR A 235 -5.86 -3.85 33.70
C THR A 235 -4.74 -4.86 33.40
N SER A 236 -4.91 -5.76 32.43
CA SER A 236 -3.82 -6.64 31.97
C SER A 236 -2.67 -5.85 31.36
N LEU A 237 -2.96 -4.81 30.58
CA LEU A 237 -1.96 -3.93 29.99
C LEU A 237 -1.18 -3.17 31.09
N PHE A 238 -1.87 -2.61 32.09
CA PHE A 238 -1.24 -1.90 33.21
C PHE A 238 -0.43 -2.83 34.12
N GLN A 239 -0.85 -4.09 34.30
CA GLN A 239 -0.08 -5.06 35.08
C GLN A 239 1.15 -5.55 34.32
N TYR A 240 1.06 -5.73 32.99
CA TYR A 240 2.20 -6.07 32.14
C TYR A 240 3.23 -4.94 32.03
N VAL A 241 2.77 -3.69 31.89
CA VAL A 241 3.64 -2.49 31.84
C VAL A 241 4.21 -2.15 33.23
N GLY A 242 3.46 -2.37 34.31
CA GLY A 242 3.93 -2.17 35.69
C GLY A 242 5.02 -3.15 36.13
N ILE A 243 5.07 -4.35 35.55
CA ILE A 243 6.11 -5.34 35.82
C ILE A 243 7.45 -4.98 35.15
N MET A 244 7.45 -4.15 34.10
CA MET A 244 8.71 -3.67 33.48
C MET A 244 9.38 -2.51 34.22
N SER A 245 8.75 -1.92 35.24
CA SER A 245 9.33 -0.82 36.04
C SER A 245 9.87 -1.25 37.41
N SER A 246 9.98 -2.56 37.69
CA SER A 246 10.56 -3.08 38.94
C SER A 246 11.64 -4.16 38.68
N GLY A 247 12.40 -4.01 37.60
CA GLY A 247 13.65 -4.74 37.38
C GLY A 247 14.83 -3.90 37.81
N ASP A 248 15.53 -4.37 38.85
CA ASP A 248 16.83 -3.91 39.36
C ASP A 248 16.90 -2.64 40.24
N THR A 249 16.95 -2.86 41.56
CA THR A 249 17.96 -2.27 42.48
C THR A 249 17.76 -2.80 43.90
N LYS A 250 18.43 -3.91 44.24
CA LYS A 250 18.95 -4.23 45.59
C LYS A 250 19.64 -5.62 45.61
N ARG A 251 20.79 -5.70 44.95
CA ARG A 251 21.96 -6.34 45.55
C ARG A 251 22.67 -5.29 46.42
N GLU A 252 23.44 -5.76 47.39
CA GLU A 252 24.06 -5.05 48.52
C GLU A 252 23.17 -4.84 49.76
N LEU A 253 23.70 -5.26 50.91
CA LEU A 253 23.13 -5.36 52.26
C LEU A 253 22.43 -6.69 52.63
N ARG A 254 23.11 -7.80 52.32
CA ARG A 254 23.20 -8.90 53.30
C ARG A 254 24.52 -9.67 53.15
N ARG A 255 25.60 -9.04 53.61
CA ARG A 255 26.76 -9.69 54.24
C ARG A 255 27.58 -8.65 54.99
#